data_AF-A0A260SSI4-F1
#
_entry.id   AF-A0A260SSI4-F1
#
_cell.length_a   1.000
_cell.length_b   1.000
_cell.length_c   1.000
_cell.angle_alpha   90.00
_cell.angle_beta   90.00
_cell.angle_gamma   90.00
#
_symmetry.space_group_name_H-M   'P 1'
#
loop_
_entity.id
_entity.type
_entity.pdbx_description
1 polymer ?
#
loop_
_entity_poly.entity_id
_entity_poly.type
_entity_poly.pdbx_seq_one_letter_code
_entity_poly.pdbx_strand_id
1 'polypeptide(L)'
;MRKQMTQSRCAYRFSTLSESEAEFAVELDGLQTLATRLDGLIESIDRNVAELSAQAASVRSYWTGEAADAYTERHLAWHAAVSELTDEIFNVQARLRNAHHQYSDAVATNLRMLGRG
;
A
#
# COMPACT_ATOMS: atom_id res chain seq x y z
N MET A 1 -52.67 -48.17 -8.66
CA MET A 1 -51.89 -48.19 -9.93
C MET A 1 -50.73 -47.21 -9.78
N ARG A 2 -49.49 -47.63 -10.10
CA ARG A 2 -48.22 -46.93 -9.83
C ARG A 2 -47.62 -46.42 -11.16
N LYS A 3 -46.76 -45.37 -11.08
CA LYS A 3 -45.80 -44.79 -12.08
C LYS A 3 -46.34 -43.60 -12.91
N GLN A 4 -45.66 -42.47 -13.14
CA GLN A 4 -44.25 -42.01 -13.09
C GLN A 4 -44.24 -40.45 -12.92
N MET A 5 -43.47 -39.85 -12.00
CA MET A 5 -42.14 -39.21 -12.22
C MET A 5 -41.94 -38.45 -13.53
N THR A 6 -41.84 -37.12 -13.47
CA THR A 6 -40.82 -36.34 -14.22
C THR A 6 -40.57 -35.01 -13.49
N GLN A 7 -39.43 -34.95 -12.80
CA GLN A 7 -38.82 -33.74 -12.27
C GLN A 7 -38.04 -33.10 -13.43
N SER A 8 -38.41 -31.90 -13.87
CA SER A 8 -37.60 -31.13 -14.83
C SER A 8 -36.74 -30.10 -14.09
N ARG A 9 -35.49 -30.53 -13.87
CA ARG A 9 -34.20 -29.80 -13.78
C ARG A 9 -34.32 -28.27 -13.83
N CYS A 10 -34.07 -27.57 -12.72
CA CYS A 10 -32.75 -27.09 -12.29
C CYS A 10 -32.11 -26.08 -13.25
N ALA A 11 -32.30 -24.80 -12.96
CA ALA A 11 -31.31 -23.74 -13.19
C ALA A 11 -31.22 -22.95 -11.88
N TYR A 12 -30.49 -23.54 -10.92
CA TYR A 12 -30.25 -22.94 -9.62
C TYR A 12 -29.41 -21.67 -9.82
N ARG A 13 -30.00 -20.53 -9.46
CA ARG A 13 -29.31 -19.30 -9.08
C ARG A 13 -28.35 -19.64 -7.92
N PHE A 14 -27.04 -19.60 -8.17
CA PHE A 14 -26.04 -19.47 -7.11
C PHE A 14 -24.79 -18.80 -7.68
N SER A 15 -24.92 -17.50 -7.95
CA SER A 15 -23.79 -16.60 -7.75
C SER A 15 -23.55 -16.57 -6.25
N THR A 16 -22.36 -17.02 -5.85
CA THR A 16 -21.56 -16.45 -4.76
C THR A 16 -20.27 -17.28 -4.69
N LEU A 17 -19.15 -16.66 -5.04
CA LEU A 17 -17.91 -16.92 -4.30
C LEU A 17 -18.29 -16.85 -2.81
N SER A 18 -17.79 -17.78 -2.00
CA SER A 18 -18.10 -17.81 -0.56
C SER A 18 -17.93 -16.41 0.02
N GLU A 19 -18.81 -15.97 0.92
CA GLU A 19 -18.73 -14.65 1.56
C GLU A 19 -17.32 -14.44 2.17
N SER A 20 -16.69 -15.52 2.63
CA SER A 20 -15.29 -15.54 3.07
C SER A 20 -14.25 -15.34 1.96
N GLU A 21 -14.43 -15.89 0.76
CA GLU A 21 -13.50 -15.66 -0.37
C GLU A 21 -13.54 -14.19 -0.82
N ALA A 22 -14.73 -13.59 -0.83
CA ALA A 22 -14.90 -12.17 -1.12
C ALA A 22 -14.34 -11.30 0.03
N GLU A 23 -14.56 -11.68 1.29
CA GLU A 23 -14.03 -10.98 2.47
C GLU A 23 -12.50 -10.96 2.48
N PHE A 24 -11.85 -12.11 2.24
CA PHE A 24 -10.38 -12.18 2.16
C PHE A 24 -9.82 -11.42 0.95
N ALA A 25 -10.49 -11.42 -0.20
CA ALA A 25 -10.06 -10.64 -1.36
C ALA A 25 -10.22 -9.12 -1.12
N VAL A 26 -11.32 -8.69 -0.51
CA VAL A 26 -11.57 -7.28 -0.14
C VAL A 26 -10.55 -6.79 0.88
N GLU A 27 -10.10 -7.63 1.81
CA GLU A 27 -9.05 -7.29 2.77
C GLU A 27 -7.66 -7.19 2.11
N LEU A 28 -7.35 -8.06 1.12
CA LEU A 28 -6.10 -8.00 0.36
C LEU A 28 -5.98 -6.75 -0.53
N ASP A 29 -7.07 -6.32 -1.15
CA ASP A 29 -7.15 -5.03 -1.85
C ASP A 29 -6.89 -3.85 -0.89
N GLY A 30 -7.28 -3.99 0.38
CA GLY A 30 -6.97 -3.05 1.45
C GLY A 30 -5.46 -2.92 1.69
N LEU A 31 -4.72 -4.04 1.75
CA LEU A 31 -3.26 -4.03 1.89
C LEU A 31 -2.57 -3.37 0.69
N GLN A 32 -3.02 -3.68 -0.53
CA GLN A 32 -2.46 -3.09 -1.75
C GLN A 32 -2.77 -1.58 -1.83
N THR A 33 -3.98 -1.17 -1.47
CA THR A 33 -4.37 0.25 -1.38
C THR A 33 -3.52 1.00 -0.37
N LEU A 34 -3.26 0.42 0.80
CA LEU A 34 -2.41 1.03 1.82
C LEU A 34 -0.96 1.17 1.32
N ALA A 35 -0.41 0.13 0.68
CA ALA A 35 0.93 0.21 0.08
C ALA A 35 1.05 1.34 -0.95
N THR A 36 0.03 1.53 -1.81
CA THR A 36 -0.01 2.63 -2.77
C THR A 36 -0.15 4.00 -2.10
N ARG A 37 -0.89 4.12 -1.00
CA ARG A 37 -0.96 5.37 -0.23
C ARG A 37 0.37 5.75 0.40
N LEU A 38 1.14 4.76 0.88
CA LEU A 38 2.47 5.00 1.44
C LEU A 38 3.47 5.45 0.37
N ASP A 39 3.39 4.94 -0.87
CA ASP A 39 4.17 5.48 -2.00
C ASP A 39 3.87 6.98 -2.20
N GLY A 40 2.59 7.32 -2.32
CA GLY A 40 2.18 8.70 -2.53
C GLY A 40 2.59 9.62 -1.37
N LEU A 41 2.65 9.09 -0.14
CA LEU A 41 3.15 9.83 1.01
C LEU A 41 4.65 10.12 0.89
N ILE A 42 5.48 9.12 0.54
CA ILE A 42 6.92 9.32 0.33
C ILE A 42 7.15 10.38 -0.74
N GLU A 43 6.49 10.26 -1.91
CA GLU A 43 6.60 11.23 -3.00
C GLU A 43 6.15 12.64 -2.59
N SER A 44 5.14 12.75 -1.72
CA SER A 44 4.68 14.04 -1.21
C SER A 44 5.70 14.65 -0.25
N ILE A 45 6.31 13.84 0.62
CA ILE A 45 7.33 14.30 1.57
C ILE A 45 8.54 14.84 0.79
N ASP A 46 9.06 14.05 -0.16
CA ASP A 46 10.24 14.42 -0.95
C ASP A 46 10.01 15.72 -1.72
N ARG A 47 8.84 15.87 -2.34
CA ARG A 47 8.46 17.08 -3.07
C ARG A 47 8.39 18.31 -2.16
N ASN A 48 7.72 18.19 -1.01
CA ASN A 48 7.56 19.30 -0.06
C ASN A 48 8.91 19.73 0.51
N VAL A 49 9.78 18.76 0.82
CA VAL A 49 11.13 19.02 1.34
C VAL A 49 11.98 19.69 0.28
N ALA A 50 11.97 19.22 -0.96
CA ALA A 50 12.69 19.85 -2.07
C ALA A 50 12.21 21.29 -2.32
N GLU A 51 10.90 21.53 -2.27
CA GLU A 51 10.32 22.86 -2.44
C GLU A 51 10.76 23.82 -1.32
N LEU A 52 10.67 23.40 -0.06
CA LEU A 52 11.10 24.19 1.09
C LEU A 52 12.61 24.50 1.02
N SER A 53 13.44 23.53 0.62
CA SER A 53 14.88 23.74 0.48
C SER A 53 15.22 24.72 -0.65
N ALA A 54 14.49 24.68 -1.76
CA ALA A 54 14.63 25.65 -2.84
C ALA A 54 14.25 27.08 -2.40
N GLN A 55 13.14 27.22 -1.68
CA GLN A 55 12.71 28.50 -1.12
C GLN A 55 13.74 29.04 -0.13
N ALA A 56 14.25 28.20 0.78
CA ALA A 56 15.26 28.61 1.74
C ALA A 56 16.60 28.99 1.08
N ALA A 57 17.02 28.27 0.03
CA ALA A 57 18.22 28.61 -0.72
C ALA A 57 18.12 30.00 -1.37
N SER A 58 16.93 30.41 -1.82
CA SER A 58 16.71 31.71 -2.47
C SER A 58 16.94 32.92 -1.55
N VAL A 59 16.71 32.75 -0.23
CA VAL A 59 16.88 33.81 0.78
C VAL A 59 18.24 33.76 1.47
N ARG A 60 18.87 32.58 1.49
CA ARG A 60 20.16 32.33 2.13
C ARG A 60 21.31 33.11 1.51
N SER A 61 21.23 33.46 0.22
CA SER A 61 22.25 34.29 -0.44
C SER A 61 22.38 35.70 0.16
N TYR A 62 21.39 36.16 0.93
CA TYR A 62 21.35 37.51 1.54
C TYR A 62 21.56 37.51 3.06
N TRP A 63 21.57 36.34 3.71
CA TRP A 63 21.75 36.20 5.16
C TRP A 63 23.07 35.48 5.45
N THR A 64 24.01 36.18 6.11
CA THR A 64 25.31 35.66 6.55
C THR A 64 25.48 35.70 8.08
N GLY A 65 26.56 35.09 8.59
CA GLY A 65 26.94 35.09 10.00
C GLY A 65 26.45 33.87 10.79
N GLU A 66 26.63 33.89 12.11
CA GLU A 66 26.38 32.77 13.02
C GLU A 66 24.98 32.15 12.87
N ALA A 67 23.97 32.99 12.61
CA ALA A 67 22.61 32.52 12.41
C ALA A 67 22.46 31.73 11.09
N ALA A 68 23.22 32.04 10.05
CA ALA A 68 23.22 31.31 8.78
C ALA A 68 23.89 29.93 8.94
N ASP A 69 24.97 29.87 9.72
CA ASP A 69 25.67 28.64 10.05
C ASP A 69 24.76 27.71 10.87
N ALA A 70 24.13 28.25 11.91
CA ALA A 70 23.15 27.54 12.74
C ALA A 70 21.93 27.03 11.95
N TYR A 71 21.50 27.76 10.93
CA TYR A 71 20.47 27.30 9.99
C TYR A 71 21.00 26.15 9.11
N THR A 72 22.25 26.21 8.63
CA THR A 72 22.86 25.13 7.81
C THR A 72 22.89 23.81 8.53
N GLU A 73 23.40 23.83 9.76
CA GLU A 73 23.48 22.64 10.60
C GLU A 73 22.09 22.03 10.82
N ARG A 74 21.11 22.84 11.22
CA ARG A 74 19.72 22.38 11.44
C ARG A 74 19.07 21.88 10.16
N HIS A 75 19.32 22.53 9.03
CA HIS A 75 18.77 22.13 7.74
C HIS A 75 19.32 20.78 7.29
N LEU A 76 20.62 20.54 7.45
CA LEU A 76 21.24 19.25 7.18
C LEU A 76 20.71 18.14 8.10
N ALA A 77 20.62 18.42 9.40
CA ALA A 77 20.06 17.49 10.37
C ALA A 77 18.60 17.14 10.06
N TRP A 78 17.80 18.14 9.68
CA TRP A 78 16.42 17.94 9.27
C TRP A 78 16.30 17.09 8.00
N HIS A 79 17.12 17.35 6.98
CA HIS A 79 17.16 16.52 5.77
C HIS A 79 17.50 15.06 6.06
N ALA A 80 18.48 14.81 6.94
CA ALA A 80 18.82 13.46 7.35
C ALA A 80 17.64 12.75 8.03
N ALA A 81 16.95 13.43 8.95
CA ALA A 81 15.78 12.89 9.63
C ALA A 81 14.60 12.61 8.68
N VAL A 82 14.40 13.46 7.67
CA VAL A 82 13.39 13.22 6.62
C VAL A 82 13.73 11.97 5.82
N SER A 83 15.00 11.80 5.41
CA SER A 83 15.44 10.61 4.67
C SER A 83 15.23 9.33 5.48
N GLU A 84 15.58 9.36 6.77
CA GLU A 84 15.35 8.23 7.67
C GLU A 84 13.86 7.88 7.77
N LEU A 85 13.00 8.88 7.93
CA LEU A 85 11.54 8.69 7.94
C LEU A 85 11.01 8.06 6.64
N THR A 86 11.44 8.55 5.47
CA THR A 86 11.01 7.99 4.18
C THR A 86 11.49 6.56 3.98
N ASP A 87 12.70 6.24 4.44
CA ASP A 87 13.24 4.87 4.41
C ASP A 87 12.43 3.92 5.31
N GLU A 88 12.04 4.37 6.50
CA GLU A 88 11.17 3.59 7.39
C GLU A 88 9.80 3.33 6.78
N ILE A 89 9.18 4.35 6.17
CA ILE A 89 7.89 4.21 5.48
C ILE A 89 8.02 3.23 4.31
N PHE A 90 9.10 3.33 3.53
CA PHE A 90 9.39 2.39 2.43
C PHE A 90 9.53 0.95 2.94
N ASN A 91 10.21 0.74 4.08
CA ASN A 91 10.33 -0.58 4.68
C ASN A 91 8.98 -1.16 5.13
N VAL A 92 8.10 -0.35 5.72
CA VAL A 92 6.74 -0.76 6.08
C VAL A 92 5.94 -1.13 4.83
N GLN A 93 6.05 -0.30 3.79
CA GLN A 93 5.39 -0.55 2.52
C GLN A 93 5.84 -1.86 1.86
N ALA A 94 7.15 -2.14 1.84
CA ALA A 94 7.70 -3.40 1.33
C ALA A 94 7.15 -4.61 2.09
N ARG A 95 7.02 -4.52 3.42
CA ARG A 95 6.41 -5.57 4.25
C ARG A 95 4.94 -5.80 3.91
N LEU A 96 4.16 -4.74 3.69
CA LEU A 96 2.76 -4.84 3.27
C LEU A 96 2.61 -5.53 1.90
N ARG A 97 3.45 -5.16 0.93
CA ARG A 97 3.45 -5.80 -0.41
C ARG A 97 3.82 -7.27 -0.33
N ASN A 98 4.80 -7.61 0.51
CA ASN A 98 5.19 -9.00 0.74
C ASN A 98 4.04 -9.81 1.39
N ALA A 99 3.39 -9.26 2.41
CA ALA A 99 2.24 -9.89 3.05
C ALA A 99 1.09 -10.12 2.03
N HIS A 100 0.77 -9.11 1.22
CA HIS A 100 -0.23 -9.23 0.16
C HIS A 100 0.11 -10.36 -0.82
N HIS A 101 1.36 -10.44 -1.28
CA HIS A 101 1.81 -11.51 -2.18
C HIS A 101 1.67 -12.90 -1.54
N GLN A 102 2.18 -13.08 -0.32
CA GLN A 102 2.11 -14.38 0.38
C GLN A 102 0.67 -14.85 0.60
N TYR A 103 -0.24 -13.95 0.96
CA TYR A 103 -1.64 -14.30 1.16
C TYR A 103 -2.36 -14.60 -0.16
N SER A 104 -2.12 -13.80 -1.21
CA SER A 104 -2.66 -14.05 -2.55
C SER A 104 -2.23 -15.42 -3.09
N ASP A 105 -0.95 -15.78 -2.91
CA ASP A 105 -0.42 -17.10 -3.31
C ASP A 105 -1.06 -18.26 -2.54
N ALA A 106 -1.27 -18.07 -1.23
CA ALA A 106 -1.91 -19.07 -0.39
C ALA A 106 -3.36 -19.31 -0.82
N VAL A 107 -4.13 -18.24 -1.10
CA VAL A 107 -5.50 -18.34 -1.62
C VAL A 107 -5.50 -19.07 -2.97
N ALA A 108 -4.66 -18.65 -3.92
CA ALA A 108 -4.57 -19.28 -5.24
C ALA A 108 -4.21 -20.77 -5.16
N THR A 109 -3.29 -21.12 -4.26
CA THR A 109 -2.89 -22.50 -4.00
C THR A 109 -4.02 -23.32 -3.40
N ASN A 110 -4.75 -22.78 -2.43
CA ASN A 110 -5.90 -23.45 -1.82
C ASN A 110 -7.02 -23.70 -2.84
N LEU A 111 -7.33 -22.71 -3.68
CA LEU A 111 -8.32 -22.86 -4.76
C LEU A 111 -7.94 -23.98 -5.74
N ARG A 112 -6.66 -24.05 -6.12
CA ARG A 112 -6.13 -25.10 -6.99
C ARG A 112 -6.16 -26.48 -6.36
N MET A 113 -5.85 -26.59 -5.06
CA MET A 113 -5.86 -27.88 -4.34
C MET A 113 -7.28 -28.38 -4.05
N LEU A 114 -8.23 -27.48 -3.77
CA LEU A 114 -9.60 -27.81 -3.38
C LEU A 114 -10.56 -28.00 -4.57
N GLY A 115 -10.05 -27.96 -5.81
CA GLY A 115 -10.76 -28.56 -6.95
C GLY A 115 -11.91 -27.73 -7.52
N ARG A 116 -11.75 -26.42 -7.66
CA ARG A 116 -12.48 -25.64 -8.69
C ARG A 116 -11.52 -25.22 -9.80
N GLY A 117 -11.07 -26.21 -10.58
CA GLY A 117 -10.56 -26.02 -11.93
C GLY A 117 -11.67 -26.17 -12.96
#